data_AF-A0A2P5C496-F1
#
_entry.id   AF-A0A2P5C496-F1
#
_cell.length_a   1.000
_cell.length_b   1.000
_cell.length_c   1.000
_cell.angle_alpha   90.00
_cell.angle_beta   90.00
_cell.angle_gamma   90.00
#
_symmetry.space_group_name_H-M   'P 1'
#
loop_
_entity.id
_entity.type
_entity.pdbx_description
1 polymer ?
#
loop_
_entity_poly.entity_id
_entity_poly.type
_entity_poly.pdbx_seq_one_letter_code
_entity_poly.pdbx_strand_id
1 'polypeptide(L)' 'MWRLKIAEGGNEPYVYSTNNFVGRQVWEFDAEAGTPEERAEVEAAHRNFYNHRFQVKPSSDLLWRMQ' A
#
# COMPACT_ATOMS: atom_id res chain seq x y z
N MET A 1 -2.53 -3.51 4.78
CA MET A 1 -1.23 -3.82 4.17
C MET A 1 -1.31 -3.77 2.65
N TRP A 2 -0.20 -3.57 1.96
CA TRP A 2 -0.20 -3.57 0.49
C TRP A 2 -0.19 -5.01 -0.02
N ARG A 3 -1.10 -5.32 -0.93
CA ARG A 3 -1.20 -6.62 -1.59
C ARG A 3 -0.79 -6.46 -3.04
N LEU A 4 0.04 -7.39 -3.52
CA LEU A 4 0.38 -7.45 -4.94
C LEU A 4 -0.82 -8.00 -5.71
N LYS A 5 -1.43 -7.16 -6.53
CA LYS A 5 -2.44 -7.56 -7.50
C LYS A 5 -1.78 -7.72 -8.86
N ILE A 6 -1.75 -8.95 -9.35
CA ILE A 6 -1.36 -9.26 -10.71
C ILE A 6 -2.63 -9.19 -11.55
N ALA A 7 -2.58 -8.52 -12.69
CA ALA A 7 -3.75 -8.33 -13.52
C ALA A 7 -4.27 -9.66 -14.08
N GLU A 8 -5.48 -10.03 -13.68
CA GLU A 8 -6.28 -11.11 -14.24
C GLU A 8 -7.17 -10.54 -15.36
N GLY A 9 -6.57 -10.09 -16.47
CA GLY A 9 -7.28 -9.77 -17.72
C GLY A 9 -8.70 -9.18 -17.56
N GLY A 10 -8.81 -8.04 -16.88
CA GLY A 10 -10.10 -7.46 -16.49
C GLY A 10 -10.71 -6.55 -17.55
N ASN A 11 -12.04 -6.63 -17.72
CA ASN A 11 -12.84 -5.74 -18.56
C ASN A 11 -13.43 -4.60 -17.71
N GLU A 12 -12.57 -3.80 -17.09
CA GLU A 12 -13.00 -2.67 -16.26
C GLU A 12 -13.44 -1.50 -17.18
N PRO A 13 -14.67 -0.97 -17.03
CA PRO A 13 -15.27 -0.05 -18.01
C PRO A 13 -14.53 1.28 -18.20
N TYR A 14 -13.61 1.62 -17.30
CA TYR A 14 -12.82 2.85 -17.34
C TYR A 14 -11.32 2.60 -17.54
N VAL A 15 -10.92 1.37 -17.83
CA VAL A 15 -9.51 1.02 -18.01
C VAL A 15 -9.33 0.41 -19.40
N TYR A 16 -8.43 1.00 -20.20
CA TYR A 16 -8.13 0.54 -21.56
C TYR A 16 -6.71 -0.05 -21.62
N SER A 17 -6.56 -1.20 -22.27
CA SER A 17 -5.26 -1.80 -22.56
C SER A 17 -5.28 -2.47 -23.93
N THR A 18 -4.18 -2.36 -24.66
CA THR A 18 -3.98 -3.04 -25.95
C THR A 18 -3.59 -4.50 -25.82
N ASN A 19 -3.27 -4.97 -24.59
CA ASN A 19 -2.81 -6.32 -24.30
C ASN A 19 -3.56 -6.94 -23.10
N ASN A 20 -4.84 -6.60 -22.91
CA ASN A 20 -5.68 -7.14 -21.82
C ASN A 20 -5.01 -7.10 -20.44
N PHE A 21 -4.22 -6.05 -20.14
CA PHE A 21 -3.49 -5.89 -18.89
C PHE A 21 -2.49 -7.00 -18.54
N VAL A 22 -2.15 -7.88 -19.49
CA VAL A 22 -1.18 -8.96 -19.27
C VAL A 22 0.16 -8.38 -18.83
N GLY A 23 0.66 -8.86 -17.68
CA GLY A 23 1.93 -8.42 -17.09
C GLY A 23 1.83 -7.19 -16.17
N ARG A 24 0.64 -6.60 -15.98
CA ARG A 24 0.46 -5.50 -15.03
C ARG A 24 0.51 -6.01 -13.59
N GLN A 25 1.35 -5.37 -12.79
CA GLN A 25 1.46 -5.59 -11.35
C GLN A 25 1.16 -4.26 -10.64
N VAL A 26 0.18 -4.27 -9.75
CA VAL A 26 -0.20 -3.10 -8.97
C VAL A 26 -0.22 -3.47 -7.50
N TRP A 27 0.32 -2.61 -6.65
CA TRP A 27 0.14 -2.72 -5.22
C TRP A 27 -1.19 -2.05 -4.85
N GLU A 28 -2.14 -2.83 -4.33
CA GLU A 28 -3.39 -2.32 -3.78
C GLU A 28 -3.31 -2.28 -2.26
N PHE A 29 -3.82 -1.21 -1.64
CA PHE A 29 -3.91 -1.14 -0.19
C PHE A 29 -5.15 -1.92 0.26
N ASP A 30 -4.92 -2.99 1.03
CA ASP A 30 -5.96 -3.82 1.64
C ASP A 30 -5.94 -3.60 3.15
N ALA A 31 -7.01 -3.00 3.69
CA ALA A 31 -7.13 -2.68 5.12
C ALA A 31 -7.20 -3.92 6.02
N GLU A 32 -7.63 -5.06 5.47
CA GLU A 32 -7.78 -6.33 6.19
C GLU A 32 -6.61 -7.28 5.97
N ALA A 33 -5.73 -6.98 5.01
CA ALA A 33 -4.50 -7.73 4.81
C ALA A 33 -3.52 -7.50 5.96
N GLY A 34 -2.89 -8.59 6.42
CA GLY A 34 -1.89 -8.63 7.48
C GLY A 34 -2.42 -9.18 8.81
N THR A 35 -1.52 -9.54 9.72
CA THR A 35 -1.86 -9.88 11.09
C THR A 35 -2.32 -8.64 11.87
N PRO A 36 -3.15 -8.78 12.91
CA PRO A 36 -3.51 -7.66 13.79
C PRO A 36 -2.30 -6.91 14.36
N GLU A 37 -1.22 -7.63 14.64
CA GLU A 37 0.04 -7.10 15.16
C GLU A 37 0.74 -6.19 14.14
N GLU A 38 0.89 -6.64 12.89
CA GLU A 38 1.48 -5.82 11.81
C GLU A 38 0.64 -4.56 11.54
N ARG A 39 -0.69 -4.69 11.59
CA ARG A 39 -1.60 -3.53 11.46
C ARG A 39 -1.39 -2.52 12.57
N ALA A 40 -1.26 -2.99 13.81
CA ALA A 40 -1.00 -2.12 14.96
C ALA A 40 0.35 -1.40 14.87
N GLU A 41 1.38 -2.05 14.32
CA GLU A 41 2.70 -1.45 14.12
C GLU A 41 2.65 -0.33 13.06
N VAL A 42 1.96 -0.57 11.94
CA VAL A 42 1.76 0.45 10.89
C VAL A 42 0.96 1.64 11.41
N GLU A 43 -0.09 1.40 12.20
CA GLU A 43 -0.88 2.48 12.81
C GLU A 43 -0.05 3.29 13.83
N ALA A 44 0.76 2.62 14.65
CA ALA A 44 1.67 3.28 15.57
C ALA A 44 2.68 4.16 14.83
N ALA A 45 3.24 3.68 13.72
CA ALA A 45 4.13 4.45 12.85
C ALA A 45 3.43 5.67 12.24
N HIS A 46 2.20 5.52 11.74
CA HIS A 46 1.37 6.64 11.26
C HIS A 46 1.15 7.70 12.34
N ARG A 47 0.79 7.28 13.56
CA ARG A 47 0.56 8.20 14.68
C ARG A 47 1.83 8.92 15.09
N ASN A 48 2.96 8.22 15.10
CA ASN A 48 4.26 8.80 15.38
C ASN A 48 4.62 9.87 14.34
N PHE A 49 4.48 9.56 13.05
CA PHE A 49 4.66 10.52 11.96
C PHE A 49 3.78 11.74 12.17
N TYR A 50 2.47 11.55 12.41
CA TYR A 50 1.54 12.65 12.58
C TYR A 50 1.97 13.57 13.73
N ASN A 51 2.33 13.02 14.88
CA ASN A 51 2.71 13.82 16.04
C ASN A 51 4.03 14.59 15.85
N HIS A 52 5.01 14.01 15.14
CA HIS A 52 6.35 14.59 15.00
C HIS A 52 6.60 15.28 13.65
N ARG A 53 5.60 15.34 12.76
CA ARG A 53 5.73 15.87 11.38
C ARG A 53 6.30 17.28 11.25
N PHE A 54 6.17 18.10 12.30
CA PHE A 54 6.70 19.47 12.34
C PHE A 54 7.95 19.61 13.22
N GLN A 55 8.30 18.58 13.98
CA GLN A 55 9.44 18.59 14.90
C GLN A 55 10.68 17.94 14.27
N VAL A 56 10.47 16.94 13.41
CA VAL A 56 11.53 16.17 12.75
C VAL A 56 11.19 16.08 11.27
N LYS A 57 12.21 16.13 10.40
CA LYS A 57 12.01 15.91 8.97
C LYS A 57 11.43 14.50 8.77
N PRO A 58 10.22 14.37 8.22
CA PRO A 58 9.61 13.07 8.03
C PRO A 58 10.45 12.23 7.07
N SER A 59 10.64 10.96 7.42
CA SER A 59 11.16 9.94 6.52
C SER A 59 10.05 8.94 6.22
N SER A 60 9.68 8.82 4.95
CA SER A 60 8.70 7.81 4.49
C SER A 60 9.26 6.38 4.53
N ASP A 61 10.55 6.24 4.82
CA ASP A 61 11.28 4.97 4.76
C ASP A 61 10.83 3.97 5.84
N LEU A 62 10.39 4.45 7.00
CA LEU A 62 9.97 3.58 8.10
C LEU A 62 8.71 2.77 7.73
N LEU A 63 7.72 3.43 7.12
CA LEU A 63 6.48 2.78 6.68
C LEU A 63 6.73 1.83 5.50
N TRP A 64 7.68 2.17 4.62
CA TRP A 64 8.08 1.32 3.51
C TRP A 64 8.76 0.02 3.98
N ARG A 65 9.52 0.06 5.08
CA ARG A 65 10.20 -1.12 5.66
C ARG A 65 9.26 -2.08 6.39
N MET A 66 8.05 -1.64 6.73
CA MET A 66 7.04 -2.46 7.40
C MET A 66 6.20 -3.29 6.41
N GLN A 67 6.62 -3.37 5.13
CA GLN A 67 5.93 -4.08 4.05
C GLN A 67 6.60 -5.38 3.64
#